data_AF-A0A935MU86-F1
#
_entry.id   AF-A0A935MU86-F1
#
_cell.length_a   1.000
_cell.length_b   1.000
_cell.length_c   1.000
_cell.angle_alpha   90.00
_cell.angle_beta   90.00
_cell.angle_gamma   90.00
#
_symmetry.space_group_name_H-M   'P 1'
#
loop_
_entity.id
_entity.type
_entity.pdbx_description
1 polymer ?
#
loop_
_entity_poly.entity_id
_entity_poly.type
_entity_poly.pdbx_seq_one_letter_code
_entity_poly.pdbx_strand_id
1 'polypeptide(L)'
;MFFENRVGPFDWYEDDSGGFKAFKGRFLIYDRAGKIQDFVLGQIALRNQRTAEVYLYDPPLYIGKHRHGRCMQLLTPGGKWFRLHFEKPASTFGDAYTFVEHMLTEAFNLTH
;
A
#
# COMPACT_ATOMS: atom_id res chain seq x y z
N MET A 1 24.16 -2.25 -15.55
CA MET A 1 23.61 -3.12 -14.50
C MET A 1 23.16 -2.18 -13.39
N PHE A 2 21.86 -1.87 -13.27
CA PHE A 2 21.35 -0.94 -12.27
C PHE A 2 20.38 -1.70 -11.36
N PHE A 3 20.92 -2.20 -10.25
CA PHE A 3 20.17 -2.85 -9.16
C PHE A 3 20.56 -2.17 -7.85
N GLU A 4 20.36 -0.86 -7.76
CA GLU A 4 20.52 -0.15 -6.49
C GLU A 4 19.15 0.42 -6.15
N ASN A 5 18.69 0.14 -4.92
CA ASN A 5 17.47 0.63 -4.28
C ASN A 5 16.21 -0.23 -4.40
N ARG A 6 16.29 -1.55 -4.61
CA ARG A 6 15.11 -2.44 -4.44
C ARG A 6 14.90 -2.80 -2.97
N VAL A 7 13.70 -2.58 -2.44
CA VAL A 7 13.35 -2.87 -1.04
C VAL A 7 12.03 -3.63 -0.98
N GLY A 8 12.06 -4.91 -0.57
CA GLY A 8 10.85 -5.76 -0.54
C GLY A 8 10.61 -6.49 -1.87
N PRO A 9 9.35 -6.85 -2.22
CA PRO A 9 9.05 -7.50 -3.49
C PRO A 9 9.62 -6.70 -4.66
N PHE A 10 10.05 -7.40 -5.71
CA PHE A 10 11.08 -7.00 -6.69
C PHE A 10 10.88 -5.67 -7.46
N ASP A 11 9.80 -4.94 -7.21
CA ASP A 11 9.38 -3.72 -7.89
C ASP A 11 9.24 -2.48 -6.97
N TRP A 12 9.50 -2.63 -5.67
CA TRP A 12 9.55 -1.52 -4.75
C TRP A 12 10.91 -0.85 -4.75
N TYR A 13 10.92 0.48 -4.86
CA TYR A 13 12.14 1.28 -4.80
C TYR A 13 12.06 2.39 -3.76
N GLU A 14 13.20 2.67 -3.15
CA GLU A 14 13.38 3.77 -2.20
C GLU A 14 13.42 5.12 -2.95
N ASP A 15 12.71 6.11 -2.42
CA ASP A 15 12.64 7.48 -2.92
C ASP A 15 13.02 8.45 -1.78
N ASP A 16 14.23 8.99 -1.85
CA ASP A 16 14.81 9.88 -0.83
C ASP A 16 14.52 11.38 -1.08
N SER A 17 13.70 11.70 -2.09
CA SER A 17 13.52 13.06 -2.61
C SER A 17 12.91 14.08 -1.62
N GLY A 18 12.45 13.63 -0.43
CA GLY A 18 11.64 14.44 0.50
C GLY A 18 12.22 14.68 1.89
N GLY A 19 13.45 14.23 2.19
CA GLY A 19 14.00 14.28 3.56
C GLY A 19 13.35 13.31 4.55
N PHE A 20 12.54 12.38 4.04
CA PHE A 20 11.98 11.24 4.76
C PHE A 20 12.14 9.98 3.91
N LYS A 21 12.25 8.82 4.56
CA LYS A 21 12.38 7.55 3.85
C LYS A 21 11.05 7.17 3.24
N ALA A 22 10.95 7.18 1.91
CA ALA A 22 9.76 6.74 1.18
C ALA A 22 10.07 5.56 0.29
N PHE A 23 9.06 4.73 0.05
CA PHE A 23 9.11 3.60 -0.85
C PHE A 23 7.94 3.69 -1.80
N LYS A 24 8.16 3.40 -3.08
CA LYS A 24 7.12 3.38 -4.11
C LYS A 24 7.18 2.03 -4.82
N GLY A 25 6.02 1.47 -5.14
CA GLY A 25 5.93 0.17 -5.80
C GLY A 25 4.49 -0.24 -6.04
N ARG A 26 4.26 -1.53 -6.27
CA ARG A 26 2.92 -2.08 -6.44
C ARG A 26 2.60 -3.01 -5.27
N PHE A 27 1.41 -2.85 -4.73
CA PHE A 27 0.81 -3.87 -3.88
C PHE A 27 0.14 -4.91 -4.77
N LEU A 28 0.49 -6.17 -4.57
CA LEU A 28 -0.06 -7.27 -5.34
C LEU A 28 -1.37 -7.76 -4.71
N ILE A 29 -2.30 -8.19 -5.56
CA ILE A 29 -3.60 -8.70 -5.13
C ILE A 29 -3.69 -10.15 -5.60
N TYR A 30 -3.96 -11.05 -4.66
CA TYR A 30 -4.01 -12.48 -4.92
C TYR A 30 -5.44 -13.02 -4.82
N ASP A 31 -5.71 -14.09 -5.55
CA ASP A 31 -6.89 -14.92 -5.30
C ASP A 31 -6.64 -15.94 -4.17
N ARG A 32 -7.68 -16.72 -3.83
CA ARG A 32 -7.60 -17.79 -2.82
C ARG A 32 -6.61 -18.90 -3.16
N ALA A 33 -6.22 -19.04 -4.43
CA ALA A 33 -5.21 -20.00 -4.88
C ALA A 33 -3.79 -19.42 -4.82
N GLY A 34 -3.62 -18.16 -4.37
CA GLY A 34 -2.33 -17.48 -4.29
C GLY A 34 -1.84 -16.96 -5.65
N LYS A 35 -2.70 -16.89 -6.66
CA LYS A 35 -2.34 -16.33 -7.97
C LYS A 35 -2.57 -14.82 -7.98
N ILE A 36 -1.59 -14.08 -8.49
CA ILE A 36 -1.71 -12.63 -8.69
C ILE A 36 -2.82 -12.38 -9.72
N GLN A 37 -3.83 -11.59 -9.34
CA GLN A 37 -4.95 -11.20 -10.19
C GLN A 37 -4.86 -9.74 -10.61
N ASP A 38 -4.37 -8.87 -9.72
CA ASP A 38 -4.33 -7.43 -9.95
C ASP A 38 -3.24 -6.77 -9.11
N PHE A 39 -3.06 -5.46 -9.25
CA PHE A 39 -2.15 -4.67 -8.43
C PHE A 39 -2.65 -3.24 -8.21
N VAL A 40 -2.21 -2.63 -7.11
CA VAL A 40 -2.47 -1.21 -6.80
C VAL A 40 -1.14 -0.49 -6.67
N LEU A 41 -0.99 0.64 -7.37
CA LEU A 41 0.19 1.49 -7.20
C LEU A 41 0.18 2.12 -5.81
N GLY A 42 1.33 2.06 -5.14
CA GLY A 42 1.45 2.35 -3.74
C GLY A 42 2.68 3.17 -3.38
N GLN A 43 2.57 3.91 -2.28
CA GLN A 43 3.69 4.56 -1.63
C GLN A 43 3.62 4.34 -0.12
N ILE A 44 4.74 3.99 0.50
CA ILE A 44 4.90 3.85 1.95
C ILE A 44 5.93 4.89 2.39
N ALA A 45 5.54 5.85 3.21
CA ALA A 45 6.44 6.85 3.78
C ALA A 45 6.67 6.58 5.27
N LEU A 46 7.92 6.51 5.71
CA LEU A 46 8.28 6.39 7.12
C LEU A 46 8.58 7.79 7.68
N ARG A 47 7.63 8.35 8.42
CA ARG A 47 7.80 9.65 9.07
C ARG A 47 8.49 9.47 10.43
N ASN A 48 9.56 10.24 10.66
CA ASN A 48 10.33 10.25 11.91
C ASN A 48 10.78 8.86 12.39
N GLN A 49 10.96 7.90 11.48
CA GLN A 49 11.31 6.50 11.77
C GLN A 49 10.36 5.76 12.75
N ARG A 50 9.16 6.28 13.00
CA ARG A 50 8.24 5.73 14.02
C ARG A 50 6.89 5.32 13.48
N THR A 51 6.45 5.92 12.38
CA THR A 51 5.12 5.65 11.82
C THR A 51 5.17 5.58 10.30
N ALA A 52 4.67 4.49 9.76
CA ALA A 52 4.43 4.31 8.34
C ALA A 52 3.10 4.97 7.94
N GLU A 53 3.16 5.80 6.92
CA GLU A 53 2.01 6.34 6.21
C GLU A 53 1.91 5.62 4.87
N VAL A 54 0.73 5.07 4.56
CA VAL A 54 0.49 4.38 3.29
C VAL A 54 -0.43 5.18 2.42
N TYR A 55 -0.06 5.23 1.14
CA TYR A 55 -0.77 5.89 0.08
C TYR A 55 -1.03 4.89 -1.06
N LEU A 56 -2.26 4.86 -1.55
CA LEU A 56 -2.71 4.00 -2.65
C LEU A 56 -3.25 4.89 -3.78
N TYR A 57 -2.85 4.59 -5.01
CA TYR A 57 -3.28 5.31 -6.19
C TYR A 57 -4.41 4.56 -6.89
N ASP A 58 -5.53 5.26 -7.06
CA ASP A 58 -6.75 4.80 -7.72
C ASP A 58 -7.18 3.38 -7.27
N PRO A 59 -7.29 3.14 -5.94
CA PRO A 59 -7.59 1.83 -5.41
C PRO A 59 -8.95 1.30 -5.91
N PRO A 60 -9.09 0.00 -6.17
CA PRO A 60 -10.34 -0.60 -6.60
C PRO A 60 -11.51 -0.33 -5.65
N LEU A 61 -12.70 -0.08 -6.22
CA LEU A 61 -13.91 0.28 -5.46
C LEU A 61 -14.34 -0.80 -4.46
N TYR A 62 -14.01 -2.06 -4.70
CA TYR A 62 -14.38 -3.17 -3.81
C TYR A 62 -13.68 -3.08 -2.43
N ILE A 63 -12.57 -2.34 -2.30
CA ILE A 63 -11.93 -2.11 -0.99
C ILE A 63 -12.90 -1.44 -0.01
N GLY A 64 -13.82 -0.59 -0.50
CA GLY A 64 -14.85 0.05 0.33
C GLY A 64 -15.79 -0.94 1.02
N LYS A 65 -15.91 -2.18 0.51
CA LYS A 65 -16.69 -3.25 1.12
C LYS A 65 -15.95 -3.98 2.24
N HIS A 66 -14.64 -3.79 2.35
CA HIS A 66 -13.83 -4.38 3.40
C HIS A 66 -14.03 -3.64 4.73
N ARG A 67 -13.83 -4.33 5.88
CA ARG A 67 -13.94 -3.71 7.21
C ARG A 67 -13.01 -2.50 7.39
N HIS A 68 -11.86 -2.54 6.72
CA HIS A 68 -10.87 -1.45 6.70
C HIS A 68 -11.05 -0.48 5.51
N GLY A 69 -12.06 -0.67 4.67
CA GLY A 69 -12.36 0.26 3.57
C GLY A 69 -12.66 1.68 4.07
N ARG A 70 -13.25 1.81 5.26
CA ARG A 70 -13.50 3.10 5.93
C ARG A 70 -12.23 3.83 6.38
N CYS A 71 -11.11 3.12 6.44
CA CYS A 71 -9.80 3.69 6.78
C CYS A 71 -9.13 4.36 5.58
N MET A 72 -9.73 4.27 4.38
CA MET A 72 -9.23 4.92 3.17
C MET A 72 -9.77 6.35 3.08
N GLN A 73 -8.89 7.33 3.22
CA GLN A 73 -9.21 8.74 3.08
C GLN A 73 -8.64 9.29 1.77
N LEU A 74 -9.49 9.88 0.93
CA LEU A 74 -9.04 10.60 -0.26
C LEU A 74 -8.20 11.82 0.17
N LEU A 75 -6.99 11.98 -0.38
CA LEU A 75 -6.07 13.06 0.00
C LEU A 75 -6.54 14.44 -0.48
N THR A 76 -7.04 14.52 -1.71
CA THR A 76 -7.49 15.76 -2.33
C THR A 76 -8.81 15.52 -3.07
N PRO A 77 -9.78 16.44 -2.99
CA PRO A 77 -11.01 16.33 -3.78
C PRO A 77 -10.70 16.20 -5.28
N GLY A 78 -11.24 15.16 -5.93
CA GLY A 78 -10.96 14.86 -7.35
C GLY A 78 -9.57 14.26 -7.61
N GLY A 79 -8.77 14.01 -6.58
CA GLY A 79 -7.51 13.29 -6.68
C GLY A 79 -7.70 11.80 -6.85
N LYS A 80 -6.60 11.10 -7.10
CA LYS A 80 -6.55 9.64 -7.20
C LYS A 80 -5.79 8.97 -6.05
N TRP A 81 -5.15 9.77 -5.19
CA TRP A 81 -4.40 9.24 -4.06
C TRP A 81 -5.26 9.15 -2.81
N PHE A 82 -5.28 7.96 -2.23
CA PHE A 82 -5.93 7.67 -0.98
C PHE A 82 -4.87 7.37 0.08
N ARG A 83 -5.02 7.95 1.25
CA ARG A 83 -4.24 7.62 2.43
C ARG A 83 -4.95 6.54 3.23
N LEU A 84 -4.22 5.52 3.63
CA LEU A 84 -4.71 4.53 4.57
C LEU A 84 -4.41 4.98 6.02
N HIS A 85 -5.46 5.11 6.82
CA HIS A 85 -5.38 5.39 8.24
C HIS A 85 -5.32 4.08 9.02
N PHE A 86 -4.15 3.77 9.57
CA PHE A 86 -4.02 2.65 10.49
C PHE A 86 -4.64 3.00 11.85
N GLU A 87 -5.41 2.08 12.43
CA GLU A 87 -5.81 2.17 13.84
C GLU A 87 -4.58 2.05 14.75
N LYS A 88 -3.65 1.17 14.38
CA LYS A 88 -2.30 1.07 14.98
C LYS A 88 -1.26 1.20 13.87
N PRO A 89 -0.50 2.30 13.80
CA PRO A 89 0.44 2.53 12.71
C PRO A 89 1.53 1.46 12.70
N ALA A 90 1.82 0.92 11.52
CA ALA A 90 2.99 0.10 11.30
C ALA A 90 4.26 0.95 11.53
N SER A 91 5.29 0.34 12.12
CA SER A 91 6.57 1.02 12.38
C SER A 91 7.62 0.72 11.31
N THR A 92 7.38 -0.28 10.46
CA THR A 92 8.31 -0.74 9.44
C THR A 92 7.65 -0.83 8.07
N PHE A 93 8.47 -0.81 7.01
CA PHE A 93 8.01 -1.04 5.64
C PHE A 93 7.33 -2.41 5.50
N GLY A 94 7.93 -3.47 6.05
CA GLY A 94 7.43 -4.83 5.91
C GLY A 94 6.05 -5.03 6.56
N ASP A 95 5.85 -4.48 7.75
CA ASP A 95 4.56 -4.54 8.45
C ASP A 95 3.47 -3.77 7.67
N ALA A 96 3.80 -2.55 7.23
CA ALA A 96 2.90 -1.74 6.42
C ALA A 96 2.55 -2.44 5.10
N TYR A 97 3.55 -3.02 4.44
CA TYR A 97 3.38 -3.73 3.19
C TYR A 97 2.44 -4.93 3.35
N THR A 98 2.75 -5.79 4.31
CA THR A 98 2.02 -7.04 4.57
C THR A 98 0.56 -6.74 4.95
N PHE A 99 0.34 -5.73 5.79
CA PHE A 99 -1.01 -5.31 6.16
C PHE A 99 -1.84 -4.91 4.94
N VAL A 100 -1.28 -4.08 4.07
CA VAL A 100 -1.99 -3.57 2.89
C VAL A 100 -2.24 -4.69 1.88
N GLU A 101 -1.25 -5.53 1.62
CA GLU A 101 -1.37 -6.67 0.72
C GLU A 101 -2.48 -7.64 1.19
N HIS A 102 -2.50 -7.98 2.48
CA HIS A 102 -3.56 -8.79 3.08
C HIS A 102 -4.92 -8.09 2.95
N MET A 103 -5.02 -6.81 3.28
CA MET A 103 -6.27 -6.05 3.19
C MET A 103 -6.84 -6.05 1.77
N LEU A 104 -5.99 -5.81 0.75
CA LEU A 104 -6.41 -5.80 -0.65
C LEU A 104 -6.84 -7.19 -1.13
N THR A 105 -6.08 -8.21 -0.77
CA THR A 105 -6.35 -9.62 -1.09
C THR A 105 -7.65 -10.10 -0.43
N GLU A 106 -7.86 -9.78 0.84
CA GLU A 106 -9.12 -10.06 1.56
C GLU A 106 -10.30 -9.36 0.90
N ALA A 107 -10.17 -8.07 0.59
CA ALA A 107 -11.22 -7.29 -0.07
C ALA A 107 -11.60 -7.87 -1.45
N PHE A 108 -10.61 -8.31 -2.22
CA PHE A 108 -10.81 -8.96 -3.52
C PHE A 108 -11.58 -10.28 -3.36
N ASN A 109 -11.14 -11.16 -2.46
CA ASN A 109 -11.71 -12.49 -2.24
C ASN A 109 -13.09 -12.50 -1.55
N LEU A 110 -13.48 -11.38 -0.93
CA LEU A 110 -14.85 -11.18 -0.43
C LEU A 110 -15.83 -10.77 -1.53
N THR A 111 -15.31 -10.23 -2.64
CA THR A 111 -16.13 -9.66 -3.72
C THR A 111 -16.19 -10.56 -4.95
N HIS A 112 -15.25 -11.50 -5.09
CA HIS A 112 -15.14 -12.47 -6.19
C HIS A 112 -15.07 -13.90 -5.63
#